data_AF-A0A2U8H8T8-F1
#
_entry.id   AF-A0A2U8H8T8-F1
#
_cell.length_a   1.000
_cell.length_b   1.000
_cell.length_c   1.000
_cell.angle_alpha   90.00
_cell.angle_beta   90.00
_cell.angle_gamma   90.00
#
_symmetry.space_group_name_H-M   'P 1'
#
loop_
_entity.id
_entity.type
_entity.pdbx_description
1 polymer ?
#
loop_
_entity_poly.entity_id
_entity_poly.type
_entity_poly.pdbx_seq_one_letter_code
_entity_poly.pdbx_strand_id
1 'polypeptide(L)'
;MRATHSLPPLLHGLFRELVARGVPVGVRDYLDGVRALRAGFGHGDRQSLRELALALWARDEEERRLINRWFQSLPPVPPPLTATVEALVVKGETEAEPEHKTPAGSTLTLPKTEDAAPGHTALATDAASAPPEEGAPRVRLAFAGPSDSGGLPIPRMDGEPLLGEDYVLHPHVIINARDLAVLWRRFRRTARTGPRTELDLDATLRERCRRGLIGEPVLRARRRNNVRLLVLADASASMDPWRPFLDTLADSLRLGRFARAEIRYFSNLPRRQFFRTQQLTAPEASDAVLARHAGAALLIVSDAGCARGYLNRRRAVQTLDFLDTAARHFSASVWLNPMPRARWAQTTASLIASSRTPMLPLDADHLLRAIDILRGNKQA
;
A
#
# COMPACT_ATOMS: atom_id res chain seq x y z
N MET A 1 0.47 21.13 -23.40
CA MET A 1 1.25 21.21 -22.13
C MET A 1 0.28 21.46 -20.99
N ARG A 2 0.45 20.89 -19.80
CA ARG A 2 -0.47 21.11 -18.67
C ARG A 2 -0.06 22.37 -17.90
N ALA A 3 -0.89 23.42 -17.92
CA ALA A 3 -0.71 24.57 -17.06
C ALA A 3 -1.14 24.23 -15.63
N THR A 4 -0.19 24.20 -14.70
CA THR A 4 -0.48 24.10 -13.26
C THR A 4 -0.86 25.48 -12.75
N HIS A 5 -2.17 25.76 -12.62
CA HIS A 5 -2.65 26.98 -11.98
C HIS A 5 -2.41 26.92 -10.46
N SER A 6 -1.21 27.32 -10.05
CA SER A 6 -0.88 27.59 -8.66
C SER A 6 -1.52 28.92 -8.24
N LEU A 7 -2.75 28.87 -7.73
CA LEU A 7 -3.34 30.00 -7.00
C LEU A 7 -2.43 30.32 -5.79
N PRO A 8 -2.06 31.59 -5.56
CA PRO A 8 -1.12 31.96 -4.51
C PRO A 8 -1.68 31.69 -3.10
N PRO A 9 -0.82 31.40 -2.10
CA PRO A 9 -1.20 30.70 -0.87
C PRO A 9 -1.76 31.62 0.23
N LEU A 10 -2.65 32.56 -0.10
CA LEU A 10 -3.19 33.55 0.86
C LEU A 10 -3.91 32.88 2.05
N LEU A 11 -4.82 31.93 1.78
CA LEU A 11 -5.53 31.21 2.84
C LEU A 11 -4.59 30.30 3.66
N HIS A 12 -3.53 29.77 3.04
CA HIS A 12 -2.56 28.91 3.74
C HIS A 12 -1.65 29.72 4.68
N GLY A 13 -1.24 30.93 4.28
CA GLY A 13 -0.53 31.86 5.14
C GLY A 13 -1.38 32.29 6.34
N LEU A 14 -2.63 32.70 6.08
CA LEU A 14 -3.64 33.02 7.10
C LEU A 14 -3.83 31.86 8.10
N PHE A 15 -4.06 30.64 7.60
CA PHE A 15 -4.23 29.45 8.44
C PHE A 15 -3.01 29.17 9.34
N ARG A 16 -1.79 29.24 8.79
CA ARG A 16 -0.58 28.99 9.58
C ARG A 16 -0.34 30.04 10.68
N GLU A 17 -0.65 31.31 10.41
CA GLU A 17 -0.55 32.38 11.40
C GLU A 17 -1.61 32.27 12.51
N LEU A 18 -2.84 31.87 12.19
CA LEU A 18 -3.89 31.67 13.20
C LEU A 18 -3.54 30.50 14.14
N VAL A 19 -3.06 29.38 13.60
CA VAL A 19 -2.56 28.24 14.39
C VAL A 19 -1.35 28.64 15.25
N ALA A 20 -0.41 29.42 14.70
CA ALA A 20 0.74 29.91 15.46
C ALA A 20 0.39 30.87 16.61
N ARG A 21 -0.80 31.48 16.58
CA ARG A 21 -1.32 32.38 17.61
C ARG A 21 -2.34 31.73 18.54
N GLY A 22 -2.49 30.40 18.48
CA GLY A 22 -3.28 29.62 19.42
C GLY A 22 -4.78 29.52 19.11
N VAL A 23 -5.23 29.94 17.92
CA VAL A 23 -6.62 29.71 17.49
C VAL A 23 -6.76 28.24 17.09
N PRO A 24 -7.75 27.47 17.61
CA PRO A 24 -7.91 26.02 17.39
C PRO A 24 -8.49 25.68 16.00
N VAL A 25 -7.87 26.19 14.93
CA VAL A 25 -8.26 25.95 13.54
C VAL A 25 -7.61 24.66 13.03
N GLY A 26 -8.41 23.68 12.61
CA GLY A 26 -7.94 22.40 12.10
C GLY A 26 -7.74 22.36 10.58
N VAL A 27 -7.15 21.28 10.08
CA VAL A 27 -6.99 21.03 8.64
C VAL A 27 -8.35 20.93 7.92
N ARG A 28 -9.39 20.48 8.62
CA ARG A 28 -10.78 20.46 8.12
C ARG A 28 -11.29 21.88 7.88
N ASP A 29 -11.17 22.75 8.87
CA ASP A 29 -11.61 24.15 8.80
C ASP A 29 -10.87 24.93 7.67
N TYR A 30 -9.57 24.63 7.45
CA TYR A 30 -8.82 25.14 6.30
C TYR A 30 -9.41 24.68 4.96
N LEU A 31 -9.71 23.38 4.81
CA LEU A 31 -10.33 22.83 3.60
C LEU A 31 -11.74 23.38 3.37
N ASP A 32 -12.48 23.69 4.43
CA ASP A 32 -13.79 24.34 4.36
C ASP A 32 -13.68 25.79 3.90
N GLY A 33 -12.66 26.54 4.35
CA GLY A 33 -12.32 27.84 3.78
C GLY A 33 -11.94 27.79 2.30
N VAL A 34 -11.18 26.77 1.86
CA VAL A 34 -10.89 26.54 0.44
C VAL A 34 -12.15 26.18 -0.36
N ARG A 35 -13.08 25.42 0.22
CA ARG A 35 -14.37 25.09 -0.42
C ARG A 35 -15.25 26.33 -0.57
N ALA A 36 -15.37 27.16 0.47
CA ALA A 36 -16.16 28.38 0.43
C ALA A 36 -15.61 29.40 -0.59
N LEU A 37 -14.29 29.59 -0.64
CA LEU A 37 -13.64 30.42 -1.67
C LEU A 37 -13.87 29.89 -3.10
N ARG A 38 -13.92 28.58 -3.31
CA ARG A 38 -14.26 28.00 -4.62
C ARG A 38 -15.74 28.11 -4.98
N ALA A 39 -16.61 28.32 -4.00
CA ALA A 39 -18.04 28.51 -4.17
C ALA A 39 -18.44 30.00 -4.28
N GLY A 40 -17.47 30.91 -4.39
CA GLY A 40 -17.73 32.34 -4.61
C GLY A 40 -17.70 33.21 -3.34
N PHE A 41 -17.62 32.62 -2.14
CA PHE A 41 -17.67 33.37 -0.89
C PHE A 41 -16.30 33.96 -0.54
N GLY A 42 -16.25 35.24 -0.16
CA GLY A 42 -15.02 35.91 0.29
C GLY A 42 -14.08 36.40 -0.82
N HIS A 43 -14.56 36.54 -2.06
CA HIS A 43 -13.84 37.24 -3.14
C HIS A 43 -13.85 38.77 -2.97
N GLY A 44 -13.04 39.45 -3.80
CA GLY A 44 -13.07 40.90 -3.97
C GLY A 44 -12.21 41.67 -2.96
N ASP A 45 -12.56 41.65 -1.68
CA ASP A 45 -11.92 42.51 -0.68
C ASP A 45 -11.50 41.79 0.63
N ARG A 46 -10.53 42.41 1.32
CA ARG A 46 -10.03 42.02 2.64
C ARG A 46 -11.14 41.96 3.70
N GLN A 47 -12.19 42.77 3.60
CA GLN A 47 -13.34 42.70 4.51
C GLN A 47 -14.14 41.42 4.30
N SER A 48 -14.42 41.04 3.04
CA SER A 48 -15.17 39.82 2.70
C SER A 48 -14.42 38.55 3.10
N LEU A 49 -13.10 38.51 2.94
CA LEU A 49 -12.27 37.39 3.42
C LEU A 49 -12.23 37.31 4.96
N ARG A 50 -12.22 38.45 5.65
CA ARG A 50 -12.30 38.51 7.12
C ARG A 50 -13.64 38.00 7.63
N GLU A 51 -14.74 38.38 6.99
CA GLU A 51 -16.09 37.94 7.34
C GLU A 51 -16.26 36.43 7.11
N LEU A 52 -15.71 35.90 6.01
CA LEU A 52 -15.65 34.46 5.77
C LEU A 52 -14.86 33.73 6.88
N ALA A 53 -13.68 34.24 7.25
CA ALA A 53 -12.87 33.65 8.32
C ALA A 53 -13.57 33.71 9.70
N LEU A 54 -14.28 34.80 9.99
CA LEU A 54 -15.09 34.93 11.21
C LEU A 54 -16.28 33.97 11.22
N ALA A 55 -16.97 33.78 10.08
CA ALA A 55 -18.13 32.90 9.97
C ALA A 55 -17.76 31.41 10.01
N LEU A 56 -16.57 31.02 9.52
CA LEU A 56 -16.13 29.63 9.50
C LEU A 56 -15.33 29.21 10.74
N TRP A 57 -14.51 30.09 11.31
CA TRP A 57 -13.47 29.68 12.27
C TRP A 57 -13.61 30.30 13.66
N ALA A 58 -14.52 31.25 13.87
CA ALA A 58 -14.70 31.90 15.17
C ALA A 58 -15.91 31.30 15.91
N ARG A 59 -15.64 30.55 16.96
CA ARG A 59 -16.60 29.81 17.80
C ARG A 59 -16.87 30.56 19.11
N ASP A 60 -15.92 31.36 19.59
CA ASP A 60 -16.09 32.26 20.73
C ASP A 60 -15.69 33.73 20.45
N GLU A 61 -15.94 34.61 21.42
CA GLU A 61 -15.69 36.04 21.31
C GLU A 61 -14.19 36.43 21.45
N GLU A 62 -13.34 35.54 21.95
CA GLU A 62 -11.88 35.75 22.00
C GLU A 62 -11.23 35.45 20.65
N GLU A 63 -11.62 34.34 20.01
CA GLU A 63 -11.24 33.98 18.64
C GLU A 63 -11.65 35.06 17.64
N ARG A 64 -12.88 35.61 17.77
CA ARG A 64 -13.35 36.75 16.96
C ARG A 64 -12.44 37.96 17.13
N ARG A 65 -11.96 38.26 18.33
CA ARG A 65 -11.01 39.36 18.59
C ARG A 65 -9.62 39.07 18.02
N LEU A 66 -9.14 37.84 18.10
CA LEU A 66 -7.84 37.42 17.54
C LEU A 66 -7.82 37.53 16.01
N ILE A 67 -8.86 37.02 15.34
CA ILE A 67 -9.01 37.11 13.89
C ILE A 67 -9.09 38.58 13.46
N ASN A 68 -9.94 39.40 14.10
CA ASN A 68 -10.03 40.83 13.78
C ASN A 68 -8.70 41.58 13.98
N ARG A 69 -7.98 41.33 15.08
CA ARG A 69 -6.66 41.93 15.34
C ARG A 69 -5.63 41.55 14.27
N TRP A 70 -5.64 40.30 13.82
CA TRP A 70 -4.74 39.84 12.76
C TRP A 70 -5.06 40.53 11.42
N PHE A 71 -6.34 40.60 11.05
CA PHE A 71 -6.82 41.34 9.87
C PHE A 71 -6.64 42.86 9.94
N GLN A 72 -6.28 43.43 11.09
CA GLN A 72 -5.79 44.81 11.22
C GLN A 72 -4.26 44.89 11.04
N SER A 73 -3.51 43.90 11.53
CA SER A 73 -2.04 43.88 11.47
C SER A 73 -1.40 43.53 10.10
N LEU A 74 -2.18 43.00 9.15
CA LEU A 74 -1.69 42.74 7.80
C LEU A 74 -1.30 44.05 7.06
N PRO A 75 -0.10 44.18 6.47
CA PRO A 75 0.23 45.32 5.62
C PRO A 75 -0.68 45.34 4.37
N PRO A 76 -1.00 46.53 3.82
CA PRO A 76 -1.74 46.62 2.55
C PRO A 76 -0.90 46.05 1.40
N VAL A 77 -1.53 45.30 0.51
CA VAL A 77 -0.87 44.78 -0.70
C VAL A 77 -0.57 45.95 -1.64
N PRO A 78 0.65 46.10 -2.18
CA PRO A 78 0.97 47.22 -3.05
C PRO A 78 0.18 47.14 -4.37
N PRO A 79 -0.40 48.25 -4.87
CA PRO A 79 -1.26 48.30 -6.05
C PRO A 79 -0.80 47.57 -7.33
N PRO A 80 0.50 47.52 -7.71
CA PRO A 80 0.90 46.79 -8.93
C PRO A 80 0.64 45.28 -8.86
N LEU A 81 0.58 44.67 -7.68
CA LEU A 81 0.27 43.24 -7.56
C LEU A 81 -1.21 42.94 -7.82
N THR A 82 -2.13 43.81 -7.36
CA THR A 82 -3.57 43.66 -7.61
C THR A 82 -3.90 43.75 -9.10
N ALA A 83 -3.39 44.78 -9.78
CA ALA A 83 -3.59 44.95 -11.23
C ALA A 83 -3.03 43.77 -12.06
N THR A 84 -1.93 43.16 -11.61
CA THR A 84 -1.35 41.97 -12.27
C THR A 84 -2.23 40.73 -12.09
N VAL A 85 -2.91 40.60 -10.95
CA VAL A 85 -3.85 39.49 -10.68
C VAL A 85 -5.17 39.70 -11.41
N GLU A 86 -5.73 40.91 -11.43
CA GLU A 86 -6.94 41.25 -12.19
C GLU A 86 -6.76 40.99 -13.69
N ALA A 87 -5.62 41.39 -14.27
CA ALA A 87 -5.27 41.10 -15.66
C ALA A 87 -5.12 39.60 -15.97
N LEU A 88 -4.88 38.75 -14.97
CA LEU A 88 -4.86 37.29 -15.11
C LEU A 88 -6.25 36.65 -14.95
N VAL A 89 -7.14 37.26 -14.16
CA VAL A 89 -8.54 36.82 -13.99
C VAL A 89 -9.37 37.13 -15.24
N VAL A 90 -9.34 38.38 -15.72
CA VAL A 90 -10.07 38.82 -16.93
C VAL A 90 -9.69 37.98 -18.17
N LYS A 91 -8.44 37.52 -18.24
CA LYS A 91 -7.94 36.68 -19.33
C LYS A 91 -8.37 35.21 -19.25
N GLY A 92 -8.92 34.78 -18.12
CA GLY A 92 -9.52 33.45 -17.94
C GLY A 92 -11.03 33.41 -18.20
N GLU A 93 -11.71 34.56 -18.22
CA GLU A 93 -13.17 34.66 -18.36
C GLU A 93 -13.64 34.74 -19.82
N THR A 94 -12.73 34.89 -20.80
CA THR A 94 -13.09 35.09 -22.22
C THR A 94 -13.29 33.78 -23.01
N GLU A 95 -13.07 32.60 -22.41
CA GLU A 95 -13.13 31.30 -23.11
C GLU A 95 -14.04 30.24 -22.45
N ALA A 96 -15.33 30.55 -22.18
CA ALA A 96 -16.43 29.54 -22.13
C ALA A 96 -17.85 30.12 -21.88
N GLU A 97 -18.64 30.33 -22.95
CA GLU A 97 -20.11 30.16 -23.03
C GLU A 97 -20.54 30.17 -24.52
N PRO A 98 -21.75 29.77 -24.96
CA PRO A 98 -23.05 29.55 -24.26
C PRO A 98 -23.44 28.05 -24.16
N GLU A 99 -24.66 27.53 -23.90
CA GLU A 99 -26.04 28.06 -23.99
C GLU A 99 -27.04 27.47 -22.97
N HIS A 100 -28.09 28.25 -22.71
CA HIS A 100 -29.51 27.93 -22.43
C HIS A 100 -29.97 26.46 -22.28
N LYS A 101 -30.87 26.09 -21.34
CA LYS A 101 -32.21 26.69 -21.11
C LYS A 101 -32.88 26.17 -19.82
N THR A 102 -33.64 27.02 -19.13
CA THR A 102 -34.65 26.67 -18.08
C THR A 102 -36.07 26.67 -18.71
N PRO A 103 -37.13 26.10 -18.08
CA PRO A 103 -37.84 26.82 -16.99
C PRO A 103 -38.59 25.97 -15.91
N ALA A 104 -38.92 26.62 -14.77
CA ALA A 104 -40.07 26.45 -13.86
C ALA A 104 -40.43 25.06 -13.25
N GLY A 105 -40.98 24.95 -12.02
CA GLY A 105 -41.31 25.98 -11.02
C GLY A 105 -42.13 25.44 -9.83
N SER A 106 -42.42 26.31 -8.86
CA SER A 106 -43.38 26.19 -7.73
C SER A 106 -43.16 25.18 -6.59
N THR A 107 -42.84 25.75 -5.44
CA THR A 107 -43.15 25.33 -4.07
C THR A 107 -44.67 25.20 -3.81
N LEU A 108 -45.11 24.30 -2.90
CA LEU A 108 -45.85 24.62 -1.63
C LEU A 108 -46.53 23.42 -0.91
N THR A 109 -46.28 23.32 0.41
CA THR A 109 -47.13 22.78 1.52
C THR A 109 -47.47 21.29 1.72
N LEU A 110 -47.39 20.89 3.00
CA LEU A 110 -47.98 19.74 3.73
C LEU A 110 -49.54 19.84 3.81
N PRO A 111 -50.35 18.90 4.41
CA PRO A 111 -50.01 17.83 5.38
C PRO A 111 -50.86 16.51 5.37
N LYS A 112 -50.66 15.63 6.39
CA LYS A 112 -51.62 14.65 7.00
C LYS A 112 -52.10 13.45 6.16
N THR A 113 -52.62 12.34 6.70
CA THR A 113 -52.37 11.44 7.87
C THR A 113 -53.05 10.09 7.52
N GLU A 114 -52.80 9.00 8.27
CA GLU A 114 -53.69 7.81 8.36
C GLU A 114 -53.79 6.95 7.06
N ASP A 115 -54.03 5.62 7.07
CA ASP A 115 -54.16 4.64 8.16
C ASP A 115 -53.83 3.20 7.66
N ALA A 116 -53.86 2.24 8.59
CA ALA A 116 -54.19 0.82 8.43
C ALA A 116 -53.28 -0.17 7.63
N ALA A 117 -52.93 -1.26 8.31
CA ALA A 117 -52.57 -2.58 7.73
C ALA A 117 -53.87 -3.39 7.38
N PRO A 118 -53.88 -4.65 6.88
CA PRO A 118 -53.24 -5.83 7.51
C PRO A 118 -52.81 -7.01 6.56
N GLY A 119 -52.38 -8.15 7.15
CA GLY A 119 -52.18 -9.46 6.49
C GLY A 119 -50.73 -9.98 6.57
N HIS A 120 -50.32 -10.76 7.59
CA HIS A 120 -50.49 -12.22 7.72
C HIS A 120 -50.09 -13.02 6.45
N THR A 121 -49.25 -14.07 6.49
CA THR A 121 -49.32 -15.23 7.41
C THR A 121 -48.02 -16.09 7.35
N ALA A 122 -47.81 -16.93 8.38
CA ALA A 122 -47.01 -18.19 8.39
C ALA A 122 -45.45 -18.10 8.35
N LEU A 123 -44.68 -18.93 9.10
CA LEU A 123 -45.01 -19.98 10.09
C LEU A 123 -43.90 -20.09 11.17
N ALA A 124 -44.19 -20.78 12.28
CA ALA A 124 -43.34 -20.83 13.50
C ALA A 124 -42.40 -22.04 13.59
N THR A 125 -41.33 -21.91 14.41
CA THR A 125 -40.98 -22.70 15.63
C THR A 125 -39.62 -22.17 16.16
N ASP A 126 -39.45 -21.57 17.36
CA ASP A 126 -39.66 -22.07 18.75
C ASP A 126 -38.54 -23.07 19.18
N ALA A 127 -37.82 -22.99 20.32
CA ALA A 127 -37.76 -22.02 21.43
C ALA A 127 -36.38 -22.09 22.14
N ALA A 128 -35.93 -21.01 22.82
CA ALA A 128 -35.19 -21.04 24.10
C ALA A 128 -34.83 -19.61 24.58
N SER A 129 -35.12 -19.28 25.84
CA SER A 129 -35.07 -17.92 26.39
C SER A 129 -33.86 -17.62 27.29
N ALA A 130 -33.26 -16.45 27.14
CA ALA A 130 -32.34 -15.81 28.10
C ALA A 130 -32.49 -14.25 27.99
N PRO A 131 -32.18 -13.47 29.04
CA PRO A 131 -32.60 -12.06 29.15
C PRO A 131 -31.80 -11.08 28.24
N PRO A 132 -32.29 -9.84 28.04
CA PRO A 132 -31.67 -8.89 27.14
C PRO A 132 -30.40 -8.27 27.74
N GLU A 133 -29.24 -8.59 27.16
CA GLU A 133 -28.10 -7.67 27.21
C GLU A 133 -28.35 -6.50 26.24
N GLU A 134 -28.17 -5.27 26.72
CA GLU A 134 -28.27 -4.05 25.91
C GLU A 134 -27.12 -4.01 24.89
N GLY A 135 -27.35 -4.64 23.73
CA GLY A 135 -26.38 -4.69 22.65
C GLY A 135 -26.15 -3.32 22.02
N ALA A 136 -24.91 -2.84 22.10
CA ALA A 136 -24.42 -1.72 21.30
C ALA A 136 -24.82 -1.88 19.81
N PRO A 137 -25.07 -0.77 19.07
CA PRO A 137 -25.68 -0.81 17.75
C PRO A 137 -24.78 -1.51 16.73
N ARG A 138 -24.99 -2.83 16.56
CA ARG A 138 -24.32 -3.62 15.53
C ARG A 138 -24.78 -3.15 14.16
N VAL A 139 -23.90 -2.46 13.44
CA VAL A 139 -24.08 -2.07 12.05
C VAL A 139 -24.49 -3.28 11.21
N ARG A 140 -25.73 -3.26 10.71
CA ARG A 140 -26.24 -4.29 9.80
C ARG A 140 -25.84 -3.94 8.37
N LEU A 141 -24.79 -4.58 7.86
CA LEU A 141 -24.41 -4.49 6.46
C LEU A 141 -25.48 -5.19 5.60
N ALA A 142 -26.32 -4.40 4.92
CA ALA A 142 -27.26 -4.90 3.93
C ALA A 142 -26.60 -4.85 2.53
N PHE A 143 -26.60 -5.99 1.84
CA PHE A 143 -26.24 -6.04 0.42
C PHE A 143 -27.48 -5.70 -0.40
N ALA A 144 -27.42 -4.60 -1.16
CA ALA A 144 -28.44 -4.32 -2.17
C ALA A 144 -28.44 -5.43 -3.24
N GLY A 145 -29.63 -5.81 -3.70
CA GLY A 145 -29.78 -6.77 -4.81
C GLY A 145 -29.10 -6.26 -6.09
N PRO A 146 -28.77 -7.16 -7.04
CA PRO A 146 -28.07 -6.78 -8.25
C PRO A 146 -28.90 -5.81 -9.09
N SER A 147 -28.37 -4.62 -9.32
CA SER A 147 -28.85 -3.70 -10.36
C SER A 147 -28.13 -3.99 -11.68
N ASP A 148 -28.80 -3.83 -12.82
CA ASP A 148 -28.34 -4.23 -14.17
C ASP A 148 -27.03 -3.59 -14.69
N SER A 149 -26.39 -2.72 -13.93
CA SER A 149 -25.01 -2.29 -14.18
C SER A 149 -24.02 -3.22 -13.47
N GLY A 150 -23.36 -4.12 -14.23
CA GLY A 150 -22.45 -5.17 -13.74
C GLY A 150 -21.14 -4.71 -13.08
N GLY A 151 -21.23 -3.93 -12.00
CA GLY A 151 -20.15 -3.65 -11.06
C GLY A 151 -20.35 -4.42 -9.75
N LEU A 152 -19.25 -4.65 -9.01
CA LEU A 152 -19.35 -5.22 -7.66
C LEU A 152 -20.20 -4.29 -6.76
N PRO A 153 -21.16 -4.84 -5.99
CA PRO A 153 -21.98 -4.03 -5.09
C PRO A 153 -21.09 -3.49 -3.95
N ILE A 154 -20.82 -2.18 -4.00
CA ILE A 154 -20.18 -1.48 -2.88
C ILE A 154 -21.26 -1.35 -1.78
N PRO A 155 -21.06 -1.91 -0.58
CA PRO A 155 -22.02 -1.75 0.50
C PRO A 155 -22.12 -0.26 0.86
N ARG A 156 -23.33 0.30 0.72
CA ARG A 156 -23.64 1.63 1.22
C ARG A 156 -23.92 1.51 2.71
N MET A 157 -23.18 2.25 3.53
CA MET A 157 -23.49 2.42 4.94
C MET A 157 -24.60 3.46 5.05
N ASP A 158 -25.68 3.17 5.77
CA ASP A 158 -26.84 4.07 5.94
C ASP A 158 -26.58 5.25 6.91
N GLY A 159 -25.31 5.60 7.16
CA GLY A 159 -24.91 6.71 8.01
C GLY A 159 -23.42 7.05 7.88
N GLU A 160 -23.03 8.25 8.32
CA GLU A 160 -21.60 8.56 8.51
C GLU A 160 -21.01 7.61 9.56
N PRO A 161 -19.78 7.08 9.37
CA PRO A 161 -19.14 6.27 10.38
C PRO A 161 -18.91 7.12 11.64
N LEU A 162 -19.22 6.55 12.82
CA LEU A 162 -18.95 7.16 14.11
C LEU A 162 -17.43 7.30 14.30
N LEU A 163 -16.91 8.45 13.90
CA LEU A 163 -15.51 8.85 14.07
C LEU A 163 -15.31 9.33 15.51
N GLY A 164 -15.27 8.35 16.41
CA GLY A 164 -15.14 8.55 17.86
C GLY A 164 -14.97 7.26 18.68
N GLU A 165 -15.12 6.08 18.07
CA GLU A 165 -14.74 4.81 18.71
C GLU A 165 -13.22 4.58 18.64
N ASP A 166 -12.65 3.99 19.69
CA ASP A 166 -11.27 3.49 19.69
C ASP A 166 -11.17 2.26 18.78
N TYR A 167 -10.91 2.49 17.49
CA TYR A 167 -10.65 1.43 16.53
C TYR A 167 -9.41 0.63 16.97
N VAL A 168 -9.62 -0.55 17.54
CA VAL A 168 -8.56 -1.52 17.83
C VAL A 168 -8.06 -2.11 16.50
N LEU A 169 -7.18 -1.37 15.84
CA LEU A 169 -6.54 -1.76 14.60
C LEU A 169 -5.54 -2.90 14.88
N HIS A 170 -6.04 -4.13 14.87
CA HIS A 170 -5.18 -5.31 14.89
C HIS A 170 -4.33 -5.36 13.61
N PRO A 171 -2.98 -5.29 13.70
CA PRO A 171 -2.13 -5.31 12.52
C PRO A 171 -2.21 -6.68 11.84
N HIS A 172 -2.91 -6.74 10.70
CA HIS A 172 -3.01 -7.95 9.91
C HIS A 172 -1.78 -8.10 9.01
N VAL A 173 -1.06 -9.22 9.12
CA VAL A 173 0.08 -9.51 8.24
C VAL A 173 -0.44 -9.88 6.86
N ILE A 174 0.12 -9.26 5.81
CA ILE A 174 -0.34 -9.42 4.41
C ILE A 174 -0.40 -10.90 3.99
N ILE A 175 0.58 -11.71 4.40
CA ILE A 175 0.58 -13.16 4.25
C ILE A 175 1.08 -13.80 5.54
N ASN A 176 0.36 -14.80 6.06
CA ASN A 176 0.72 -15.49 7.30
C ASN A 176 1.88 -16.52 7.11
N ALA A 177 2.49 -16.92 8.22
CA ALA A 177 3.62 -17.87 8.20
C ALA A 177 3.27 -19.28 7.66
N ARG A 178 2.00 -19.71 7.77
CA ARG A 178 1.54 -21.03 7.29
C ARG A 178 1.48 -21.07 5.76
N ASP A 179 1.00 -20.00 5.14
CA ASP A 179 0.89 -19.89 3.69
C ASP A 179 2.26 -19.71 3.04
N LEU A 180 3.14 -18.90 3.67
CA LEU A 180 4.57 -18.87 3.32
C LEU A 180 5.20 -20.26 3.44
N ALA A 181 4.92 -21.03 4.48
CA ALA A 181 5.41 -22.40 4.61
C ALA A 181 4.87 -23.34 3.50
N VAL A 182 3.64 -23.14 3.01
CA VAL A 182 3.10 -23.87 1.84
C VAL A 182 3.85 -23.49 0.56
N LEU A 183 4.07 -22.18 0.34
CA LEU A 183 4.86 -21.67 -0.78
C LEU A 183 6.29 -22.22 -0.78
N TRP A 184 6.95 -22.25 0.39
CA TRP A 184 8.26 -22.87 0.55
C TRP A 184 8.27 -24.36 0.25
N ARG A 185 7.22 -25.11 0.62
CA ARG A 185 7.10 -26.54 0.25
C ARG A 185 7.03 -26.75 -1.25
N ARG A 186 6.34 -25.86 -1.99
CA ARG A 186 6.26 -25.84 -3.47
C ARG A 186 7.59 -25.44 -4.10
N PHE A 187 8.36 -24.56 -3.45
CA PHE A 187 9.69 -24.16 -3.93
C PHE A 187 10.70 -25.32 -3.92
N ARG A 188 10.58 -26.28 -2.99
CA ARG A 188 11.53 -27.39 -2.80
C ARG A 188 11.79 -28.18 -4.10
N ARG A 189 13.05 -28.62 -4.25
CA ARG A 189 13.54 -29.44 -5.36
C ARG A 189 14.35 -30.59 -4.81
N THR A 190 13.75 -31.77 -4.77
CA THR A 190 14.41 -32.99 -4.32
C THR A 190 15.25 -33.60 -5.43
N ALA A 191 16.55 -33.69 -5.23
CA ALA A 191 17.47 -34.42 -6.11
C ALA A 191 18.26 -35.45 -5.30
N ARG A 192 18.81 -36.47 -5.97
CA ARG A 192 19.69 -37.47 -5.36
C ARG A 192 21.13 -36.95 -5.44
N THR A 193 21.68 -36.52 -4.30
CA THR A 193 23.03 -35.93 -4.23
C THR A 193 23.75 -36.32 -2.94
N GLY A 194 25.08 -36.38 -2.99
CA GLY A 194 25.92 -36.86 -1.89
C GLY A 194 26.26 -38.35 -2.02
N PRO A 195 26.81 -38.97 -0.96
CA PRO A 195 27.30 -40.34 -1.00
C PRO A 195 26.17 -41.37 -1.23
N ARG A 196 26.50 -42.44 -1.94
CA ARG A 196 25.60 -43.57 -2.22
C ARG A 196 25.37 -44.35 -0.91
N THR A 197 24.21 -44.14 -0.30
CA THR A 197 23.88 -44.54 1.08
C THR A 197 22.48 -45.12 1.22
N GLU A 198 21.65 -45.02 0.19
CA GLU A 198 20.31 -45.60 0.12
C GLU A 198 20.37 -46.83 -0.80
N LEU A 199 19.79 -47.96 -0.38
CA LEU A 199 19.71 -49.16 -1.23
C LEU A 199 18.80 -48.92 -2.44
N ASP A 200 19.29 -49.19 -3.65
CA ASP A 200 18.47 -49.29 -4.85
C ASP A 200 18.03 -50.75 -5.02
N LEU A 201 16.85 -51.06 -4.46
CA LEU A 201 16.26 -52.40 -4.55
C LEU A 201 16.05 -52.84 -6.01
N ASP A 202 15.56 -51.95 -6.87
CA ASP A 202 15.25 -52.26 -8.27
C ASP A 202 16.50 -52.56 -9.09
N ALA A 203 17.58 -51.81 -8.87
CA ALA A 203 18.88 -52.08 -9.49
C ALA A 203 19.53 -53.35 -8.93
N THR A 204 19.46 -53.57 -7.62
CA THR A 204 20.02 -54.76 -6.95
C THR A 204 19.29 -56.04 -7.40
N LEU A 205 17.96 -56.01 -7.49
CA LEU A 205 17.15 -57.12 -7.99
C LEU A 205 17.45 -57.42 -9.47
N ARG A 206 17.57 -56.39 -10.33
CA ARG A 206 17.96 -56.59 -11.74
C ARG A 206 19.36 -57.17 -11.88
N GLU A 207 20.31 -56.78 -11.03
CA GLU A 207 21.66 -57.37 -11.03
C GLU A 207 21.64 -58.84 -10.57
N ARG A 208 20.87 -59.15 -9.52
CA ARG A 208 20.63 -60.53 -9.06
C ARG A 208 20.02 -61.39 -10.17
N CYS A 209 18.96 -60.90 -10.84
CA CYS A 209 18.31 -61.63 -11.93
C CYS A 209 19.26 -61.87 -13.12
N ARG A 210 20.23 -60.99 -13.37
CA ARG A 210 21.23 -61.17 -14.43
C ARG A 210 22.35 -62.14 -14.05
N ARG A 211 22.77 -62.17 -12.78
CA ARG A 211 23.91 -62.98 -12.30
C ARG A 211 23.53 -64.31 -11.66
N GLY A 212 22.25 -64.56 -11.36
CA GLY A 212 21.77 -65.72 -10.62
C GLY A 212 22.10 -65.72 -9.11
N LEU A 213 22.95 -64.80 -8.66
CA LEU A 213 23.50 -64.71 -7.31
C LEU A 213 23.31 -63.29 -6.76
N ILE A 214 23.18 -63.14 -5.44
CA ILE A 214 23.18 -61.81 -4.79
C ILE A 214 24.63 -61.37 -4.62
N GLY A 215 25.09 -60.47 -5.48
CA GLY A 215 26.36 -59.76 -5.31
C GLY A 215 26.21 -58.55 -4.39
N GLU A 216 27.16 -57.60 -4.48
CA GLU A 216 27.10 -56.37 -3.70
C GLU A 216 25.81 -55.55 -3.98
N PRO A 217 25.13 -55.04 -2.95
CA PRO A 217 23.93 -54.23 -3.12
C PRO A 217 24.22 -52.91 -3.84
N VAL A 218 23.40 -52.58 -4.85
CA VAL A 218 23.55 -51.35 -5.62
C VAL A 218 23.06 -50.17 -4.78
N LEU A 219 23.98 -49.31 -4.35
CA LEU A 219 23.67 -48.11 -3.57
C LEU A 219 23.45 -46.88 -4.46
N ARG A 220 22.51 -46.01 -4.06
CA ARG A 220 22.21 -44.72 -4.66
C ARG A 220 22.26 -43.57 -3.64
N ALA A 221 22.42 -42.34 -4.13
CA ALA A 221 22.40 -41.17 -3.27
C ALA A 221 20.98 -40.89 -2.75
N ARG A 222 20.86 -40.54 -1.46
CA ARG A 222 19.58 -40.20 -0.81
C ARG A 222 18.96 -38.95 -1.45
N ARG A 223 17.63 -38.93 -1.63
CA ARG A 223 16.93 -37.70 -2.05
C ARG A 223 17.01 -36.64 -0.94
N ARG A 224 17.55 -35.47 -1.25
CA ARG A 224 17.59 -34.28 -0.39
C ARG A 224 17.06 -33.06 -1.15
N ASN A 225 16.52 -32.07 -0.43
CA ASN A 225 16.16 -30.79 -1.02
C ASN A 225 17.44 -30.01 -1.29
N ASN A 226 17.66 -29.59 -2.54
CA ASN A 226 18.88 -28.88 -2.95
C ASN A 226 18.68 -27.38 -3.18
N VAL A 227 17.48 -26.87 -2.88
CA VAL A 227 17.16 -25.44 -3.03
C VAL A 227 17.98 -24.60 -2.06
N ARG A 228 18.66 -23.60 -2.63
CA ARG A 228 19.39 -22.54 -1.92
C ARG A 228 18.69 -21.21 -2.18
N LEU A 229 18.47 -20.41 -1.15
CA LEU A 229 17.77 -19.12 -1.22
C LEU A 229 18.53 -18.05 -0.44
N LEU A 230 18.74 -16.88 -1.07
CA LEU A 230 19.10 -15.65 -0.39
C LEU A 230 17.92 -14.68 -0.47
N VAL A 231 17.48 -14.17 0.68
CA VAL A 231 16.49 -13.08 0.76
C VAL A 231 17.23 -11.79 1.12
N LEU A 232 17.06 -10.74 0.33
CA LEU A 232 17.53 -9.39 0.62
C LEU A 232 16.33 -8.49 0.93
N ALA A 233 16.19 -8.06 2.18
CA ALA A 233 15.08 -7.23 2.62
C ALA A 233 15.55 -5.80 2.94
N ASP A 234 14.80 -4.80 2.49
CA ASP A 234 15.03 -3.40 2.85
C ASP A 234 14.43 -3.13 4.23
N ALA A 235 15.25 -2.61 5.15
CA ALA A 235 14.88 -2.26 6.52
C ALA A 235 14.99 -0.74 6.78
N SER A 236 15.01 0.07 5.72
CA SER A 236 14.89 1.53 5.81
C SER A 236 13.53 1.98 6.38
N ALA A 237 13.42 3.22 6.87
CA ALA A 237 12.18 3.74 7.45
C ALA A 237 10.97 3.72 6.49
N SER A 238 11.20 3.80 5.17
CA SER A 238 10.13 3.60 4.17
C SER A 238 9.52 2.20 4.20
N MET A 239 10.16 1.23 4.84
CA MET A 239 9.70 -0.15 5.00
C MET A 239 9.05 -0.43 6.36
N ASP A 240 8.94 0.57 7.25
CA ASP A 240 8.38 0.39 8.60
C ASP A 240 6.98 -0.26 8.62
N PRO A 241 6.02 0.09 7.72
CA PRO A 241 4.71 -0.58 7.66
C PRO A 241 4.77 -2.07 7.32
N TRP A 242 5.88 -2.55 6.74
CA TRP A 242 6.05 -3.94 6.31
C TRP A 242 7.00 -4.75 7.19
N ARG A 243 7.52 -4.18 8.30
CA ARG A 243 8.34 -4.93 9.27
C ARG A 243 7.65 -6.23 9.78
N PRO A 244 6.36 -6.24 10.17
CA PRO A 244 5.71 -7.47 10.61
C PRO A 244 5.67 -8.57 9.53
N PHE A 245 5.58 -8.17 8.26
CA PHE A 245 5.70 -9.11 7.14
C PHE A 245 7.14 -9.61 6.97
N LEU A 246 8.15 -8.74 7.10
CA LEU A 246 9.57 -9.15 7.04
C LEU A 246 9.96 -10.10 8.18
N ASP A 247 9.41 -9.90 9.38
CA ASP A 247 9.57 -10.82 10.52
C ASP A 247 8.92 -12.18 10.22
N THR A 248 7.65 -12.17 9.80
CA THR A 248 6.91 -13.37 9.38
C THR A 248 7.63 -14.12 8.25
N LEU A 249 8.22 -13.38 7.30
CA LEU A 249 9.03 -13.91 6.22
C LEU A 249 10.30 -14.59 6.77
N ALA A 250 11.06 -13.91 7.63
CA ALA A 250 12.29 -14.44 8.23
C ALA A 250 12.05 -15.72 9.03
N ASP A 251 10.97 -15.79 9.81
CA ASP A 251 10.62 -17.00 10.57
C ASP A 251 10.12 -18.13 9.66
N SER A 252 9.33 -17.82 8.63
CA SER A 252 8.84 -18.82 7.67
C SER A 252 9.97 -19.55 6.93
N LEU A 253 11.13 -18.91 6.72
CA LEU A 253 12.30 -19.56 6.09
C LEU A 253 12.77 -20.80 6.86
N ARG A 254 12.64 -20.81 8.20
CA ARG A 254 12.96 -21.97 9.05
C ARG A 254 12.04 -23.17 8.75
N LEU A 255 10.78 -22.90 8.38
CA LEU A 255 9.77 -23.91 8.06
C LEU A 255 9.98 -24.55 6.67
N GLY A 256 10.68 -23.86 5.76
CA GLY A 256 10.86 -24.31 4.36
C GLY A 256 11.75 -25.53 4.15
N ARG A 257 12.60 -25.89 5.12
CA ARG A 257 13.58 -27.01 5.05
C ARG A 257 14.43 -26.98 3.77
N PHE A 258 15.05 -25.84 3.51
CA PHE A 258 15.97 -25.60 2.39
C PHE A 258 17.33 -26.29 2.60
N ALA A 259 18.13 -26.45 1.53
CA ALA A 259 19.53 -26.83 1.65
C ALA A 259 20.34 -25.72 2.35
N ARG A 260 20.01 -24.47 2.00
CA ARG A 260 20.50 -23.25 2.63
C ARG A 260 19.47 -22.16 2.41
N ALA A 261 19.07 -21.45 3.46
CA ALA A 261 18.29 -20.22 3.34
C ALA A 261 18.84 -19.19 4.33
N GLU A 262 19.08 -17.98 3.84
CA GLU A 262 19.53 -16.85 4.65
C GLU A 262 18.74 -15.61 4.26
N ILE A 263 18.31 -14.83 5.25
CA ILE A 263 17.88 -13.44 5.04
C ILE A 263 19.02 -12.50 5.43
N ARG A 264 19.13 -11.40 4.68
CA ARG A 264 20.01 -10.27 4.96
C ARG A 264 19.28 -8.98 4.68
N TYR A 265 19.69 -7.93 5.39
CA TYR A 265 19.03 -6.63 5.32
C TYR A 265 19.92 -5.58 4.65
N PHE A 266 19.29 -4.59 4.03
CA PHE A 266 19.93 -3.39 3.51
C PHE A 266 19.06 -2.17 3.79
N SER A 267 19.54 -0.97 3.45
CA SER A 267 18.75 0.26 3.55
C SER A 267 18.69 0.93 2.19
N ASN A 268 17.48 1.06 1.62
CA ASN A 268 17.14 1.73 0.36
C ASN A 268 17.73 1.17 -0.95
N LEU A 269 18.96 0.67 -0.92
CA LEU A 269 19.67 0.10 -2.06
C LEU A 269 20.63 -0.99 -1.53
N PRO A 270 20.65 -2.19 -2.11
CA PRO A 270 21.74 -3.14 -1.90
C PRO A 270 23.07 -2.53 -2.38
N ARG A 271 23.95 -2.20 -1.43
CA ARG A 271 25.28 -1.57 -1.64
C ARG A 271 26.39 -2.52 -1.18
N ARG A 272 27.56 -1.97 -0.85
CA ARG A 272 28.79 -2.67 -0.39
C ARG A 272 28.63 -3.55 0.86
N GLN A 273 27.53 -3.42 1.61
CA GLN A 273 27.31 -4.12 2.87
C GLN A 273 25.86 -4.57 3.00
N PHE A 274 25.70 -5.76 3.59
CA PHE A 274 24.44 -6.30 4.06
C PHE A 274 24.51 -6.57 5.56
N PHE A 275 23.36 -6.57 6.22
CA PHE A 275 23.26 -6.68 7.66
C PHE A 275 22.54 -7.96 8.07
N ARG A 276 22.85 -8.49 9.25
CA ARG A 276 22.22 -9.73 9.75
C ARG A 276 20.86 -9.47 10.41
N THR A 277 20.59 -8.23 10.83
CA THR A 277 19.41 -7.81 11.59
C THR A 277 18.69 -6.65 10.89
N GLN A 278 17.40 -6.46 11.19
CA GLN A 278 16.62 -5.33 10.68
C GLN A 278 17.08 -3.97 11.25
N GLN A 279 17.73 -4.00 12.41
CA GLN A 279 18.36 -2.83 13.05
C GLN A 279 19.67 -2.42 12.35
N LEU A 280 20.00 -3.06 11.21
CA LEU A 280 21.21 -2.81 10.42
C LEU A 280 22.50 -2.98 11.25
N THR A 281 22.53 -4.01 12.11
CA THR A 281 23.72 -4.40 12.88
C THR A 281 24.44 -5.60 12.27
N ALA A 282 25.70 -5.80 12.67
CA ALA A 282 26.63 -6.79 12.12
C ALA A 282 26.76 -6.71 10.57
N PRO A 283 27.41 -5.65 10.04
CA PRO A 283 27.67 -5.51 8.60
C PRO A 283 28.56 -6.66 8.09
N GLU A 284 28.21 -7.17 6.92
CA GLU A 284 28.91 -8.20 6.17
C GLU A 284 29.10 -7.66 4.73
N ALA A 285 30.31 -7.79 4.17
CA ALA A 285 30.59 -7.27 2.83
C ALA A 285 29.68 -7.94 1.78
N SER A 286 29.07 -7.13 0.89
CA SER A 286 28.12 -7.62 -0.12
C SER A 286 28.70 -8.77 -0.91
N ASP A 287 29.91 -8.61 -1.41
CA ASP A 287 30.51 -9.50 -2.40
C ASP A 287 30.81 -10.87 -1.77
N ALA A 288 31.17 -10.90 -0.48
CA ALA A 288 31.31 -12.14 0.29
C ALA A 288 29.97 -12.87 0.48
N VAL A 289 28.87 -12.14 0.74
CA VAL A 289 27.52 -12.72 0.83
C VAL A 289 27.07 -13.26 -0.54
N LEU A 290 27.24 -12.46 -1.61
CA LEU A 290 26.86 -12.84 -2.97
C LEU A 290 27.63 -14.07 -3.45
N ALA A 291 28.95 -14.11 -3.27
CA ALA A 291 29.79 -15.25 -3.62
C ALA A 291 29.39 -16.52 -2.83
N ARG A 292 29.15 -16.40 -1.52
CA ARG A 292 28.71 -17.52 -0.67
C ARG A 292 27.36 -18.11 -1.09
N HIS A 293 26.52 -17.31 -1.72
CA HIS A 293 25.21 -17.71 -2.24
C HIS A 293 25.17 -17.87 -3.77
N ALA A 294 26.32 -17.90 -4.46
CA ALA A 294 26.38 -18.12 -5.90
C ALA A 294 25.68 -19.44 -6.31
N GLY A 295 24.87 -19.38 -7.36
CA GLY A 295 23.98 -20.43 -7.85
C GLY A 295 22.63 -20.55 -7.11
N ALA A 296 22.44 -19.87 -5.98
CA ALA A 296 21.16 -19.82 -5.27
C ALA A 296 20.09 -19.05 -6.08
N ALA A 297 18.84 -19.11 -5.60
CA ALA A 297 17.80 -18.17 -5.98
C ALA A 297 17.91 -16.88 -5.13
N LEU A 298 17.59 -15.73 -5.71
CA LEU A 298 17.58 -14.44 -5.03
C LEU A 298 16.16 -13.87 -4.96
N LEU A 299 15.69 -13.57 -3.75
CA LEU A 299 14.45 -12.84 -3.51
C LEU A 299 14.77 -11.48 -2.89
N ILE A 300 14.34 -10.38 -3.52
CA ILE A 300 14.51 -9.03 -2.99
C ILE A 300 13.14 -8.53 -2.50
N VAL A 301 13.07 -7.88 -1.34
CA VAL A 301 11.85 -7.29 -0.79
C VAL A 301 12.11 -5.82 -0.42
N SER A 302 11.54 -4.89 -1.17
CA SER A 302 11.76 -3.44 -0.99
C SER A 302 10.72 -2.63 -1.76
N ASP A 303 10.35 -1.46 -1.22
CA ASP A 303 9.52 -0.45 -1.90
C ASP A 303 10.13 0.08 -3.21
N ALA A 304 11.42 -0.19 -3.47
CA ALA A 304 12.18 0.33 -4.60
C ALA A 304 12.18 1.87 -4.70
N GLY A 305 11.99 2.57 -3.57
CA GLY A 305 11.83 4.03 -3.48
C GLY A 305 10.45 4.57 -3.85
N CYS A 306 9.44 3.71 -4.04
CA CYS A 306 8.07 4.08 -4.34
C CYS A 306 7.37 4.83 -3.19
N ALA A 307 7.63 4.47 -1.93
CA ALA A 307 7.01 5.09 -0.75
C ALA A 307 7.34 6.58 -0.64
N ARG A 308 8.50 6.99 -1.18
CA ARG A 308 8.98 8.38 -1.22
C ARG A 308 8.27 9.25 -2.27
N GLY A 309 7.58 8.65 -3.24
CA GLY A 309 6.81 9.38 -4.26
C GLY A 309 7.62 10.15 -5.32
N TYR A 310 8.95 10.08 -5.34
CA TYR A 310 9.79 10.77 -6.34
C TYR A 310 10.80 9.85 -7.05
N LEU A 311 11.20 10.27 -8.25
CA LEU A 311 12.24 9.61 -9.04
C LEU A 311 13.63 10.04 -8.59
N ASN A 312 14.45 9.08 -8.16
CA ASN A 312 15.89 9.27 -7.94
C ASN A 312 16.67 8.46 -8.99
N ARG A 313 17.03 9.10 -10.11
CA ARG A 313 17.74 8.45 -11.23
C ARG A 313 19.06 7.79 -10.79
N ARG A 314 19.84 8.46 -9.92
CA ARG A 314 21.10 7.90 -9.41
C ARG A 314 20.88 6.60 -8.63
N ARG A 315 19.84 6.54 -7.78
CA ARG A 315 19.46 5.31 -7.08
C ARG A 315 19.01 4.24 -8.07
N ALA A 316 18.16 4.58 -9.04
CA ALA A 316 17.69 3.64 -10.06
C ALA A 316 18.85 2.97 -10.80
N VAL A 317 19.79 3.75 -11.36
CA VAL A 317 20.97 3.22 -12.06
C VAL A 317 21.77 2.28 -11.15
N GLN A 318 22.08 2.70 -9.92
CA GLN A 318 22.83 1.85 -8.99
C GLN A 318 22.06 0.56 -8.59
N THR A 319 20.71 0.57 -8.61
CA THR A 319 19.91 -0.66 -8.44
C THR A 319 20.03 -1.56 -9.65
N LEU A 320 19.99 -1.00 -10.86
CA LEU A 320 20.13 -1.75 -12.10
C LEU A 320 21.53 -2.41 -12.20
N ASP A 321 22.59 -1.67 -11.88
CA ASP A 321 23.98 -2.18 -11.83
C ASP A 321 24.11 -3.39 -10.86
N PHE A 322 23.42 -3.30 -9.71
CA PHE A 322 23.35 -4.40 -8.75
C PHE A 322 22.57 -5.60 -9.32
N LEU A 323 21.42 -5.36 -9.96
CA LEU A 323 20.58 -6.42 -10.54
C LEU A 323 21.27 -7.15 -11.71
N ASP A 324 21.98 -6.43 -12.58
CA ASP A 324 22.77 -7.03 -13.65
C ASP A 324 23.97 -7.83 -13.10
N THR A 325 24.53 -7.41 -11.97
CA THR A 325 25.54 -8.19 -11.24
C THR A 325 24.94 -9.43 -10.61
N ALA A 326 23.80 -9.30 -9.92
CA ALA A 326 23.07 -10.42 -9.32
C ALA A 326 22.65 -11.47 -10.36
N ALA A 327 22.21 -11.04 -11.55
CA ALA A 327 21.83 -11.93 -12.65
C ALA A 327 22.97 -12.85 -13.14
N ARG A 328 24.24 -12.51 -12.86
CA ARG A 328 25.40 -13.36 -13.14
C ARG A 328 25.72 -14.36 -12.01
N HIS A 329 25.29 -14.08 -10.78
CA HIS A 329 25.59 -14.90 -9.60
C HIS A 329 24.46 -15.84 -9.19
N PHE A 330 23.20 -15.53 -9.47
CA PHE A 330 22.04 -16.30 -9.05
C PHE A 330 21.36 -17.02 -10.21
N SER A 331 20.75 -18.17 -9.94
CA SER A 331 20.04 -18.97 -10.96
C SER A 331 18.72 -18.34 -11.39
N ALA A 332 18.09 -17.57 -10.49
CA ALA A 332 16.93 -16.74 -10.75
C ALA A 332 16.87 -15.60 -9.72
N SER A 333 16.33 -14.44 -10.12
CA SER A 333 16.05 -13.30 -9.24
C SER A 333 14.60 -12.85 -9.39
N VAL A 334 13.97 -12.44 -8.28
CA VAL A 334 12.65 -11.78 -8.26
C VAL A 334 12.70 -10.63 -7.26
N TRP A 335 12.06 -9.51 -7.59
CA TRP A 335 11.84 -8.39 -6.68
C TRP A 335 10.36 -8.35 -6.28
N LEU A 336 10.08 -8.37 -4.98
CA LEU A 336 8.76 -8.13 -4.42
C LEU A 336 8.70 -6.70 -3.91
N ASN A 337 7.77 -5.92 -4.46
CA ASN A 337 7.51 -4.57 -4.02
C ASN A 337 6.18 -4.54 -3.26
N PRO A 338 6.17 -4.20 -1.95
CA PRO A 338 4.95 -4.20 -1.17
C PRO A 338 4.00 -3.03 -1.50
N MET A 339 4.45 -2.07 -2.31
CA MET A 339 3.64 -0.96 -2.78
C MET A 339 2.74 -1.41 -3.94
N PRO A 340 1.45 -1.01 -3.98
CA PRO A 340 0.58 -1.30 -5.11
C PRO A 340 1.16 -0.81 -6.44
N ARG A 341 1.02 -1.61 -7.50
CA ARG A 341 1.64 -1.36 -8.82
C ARG A 341 1.28 0.01 -9.41
N ALA A 342 0.07 0.52 -9.14
CA ALA A 342 -0.37 1.85 -9.54
C ALA A 342 0.54 2.98 -9.00
N ARG A 343 1.17 2.81 -7.83
CA ARG A 343 2.07 3.80 -7.23
C ARG A 343 3.50 3.76 -7.79
N TRP A 344 3.87 2.75 -8.57
CA TRP A 344 5.25 2.65 -9.09
C TRP A 344 5.54 3.71 -10.16
N ALA A 345 4.52 4.13 -10.91
CA ALA A 345 4.63 5.12 -11.97
C ALA A 345 5.29 6.42 -11.48
N GLN A 346 6.13 7.03 -12.32
CA GLN A 346 6.87 8.27 -12.02
C GLN A 346 7.85 8.20 -10.82
N THR A 347 7.99 7.06 -10.15
CA THR A 347 8.97 6.86 -9.06
C THR A 347 10.20 6.08 -9.53
N THR A 348 11.20 5.97 -8.64
CA THR A 348 12.38 5.10 -8.82
C THR A 348 12.00 3.65 -9.14
N ALA A 349 10.90 3.15 -8.57
CA ALA A 349 10.42 1.78 -8.78
C ALA A 349 10.05 1.50 -10.24
N SER A 350 9.54 2.50 -11.00
CA SER A 350 9.19 2.33 -12.41
C SER A 350 10.39 1.92 -13.27
N LEU A 351 11.59 2.42 -12.99
CA LEU A 351 12.80 2.07 -13.74
C LEU A 351 13.32 0.68 -13.36
N ILE A 352 13.21 0.32 -12.08
CA ILE A 352 13.60 -1.00 -11.57
C ILE A 352 12.66 -2.10 -12.12
N ALA A 353 11.36 -1.78 -12.23
CA ALA A 353 10.35 -2.65 -12.83
C ALA A 353 10.60 -2.94 -14.33
N SER A 354 11.27 -2.04 -15.04
CA SER A 354 11.64 -2.20 -16.45
C SER A 354 12.94 -3.01 -16.65
N SER A 355 13.56 -3.49 -15.58
CA SER A 355 14.78 -4.30 -15.65
C SER A 355 14.49 -5.75 -16.06
N ARG A 356 15.57 -6.53 -16.29
CA ARG A 356 15.48 -7.98 -16.54
C ARG A 356 15.00 -8.79 -15.33
N THR A 357 15.11 -8.25 -14.12
CA THR A 357 14.59 -8.91 -12.91
C THR A 357 13.11 -8.55 -12.77
N PRO A 358 12.18 -9.52 -12.81
CA PRO A 358 10.77 -9.24 -12.68
C PRO A 358 10.46 -8.66 -11.30
N MET A 359 9.86 -7.47 -11.28
CA MET A 359 9.33 -6.84 -10.08
C MET A 359 7.82 -7.07 -10.01
N LEU A 360 7.37 -7.73 -8.96
CA LEU A 360 5.98 -8.11 -8.71
C LEU A 360 5.44 -7.40 -7.46
N PRO A 361 4.14 -7.08 -7.38
CA PRO A 361 3.53 -6.62 -6.13
C PRO A 361 3.55 -7.72 -5.06
N LEU A 362 3.40 -7.33 -3.79
CA LEU A 362 3.27 -8.28 -2.69
C LEU A 362 1.79 -8.64 -2.44
N ASP A 363 1.35 -9.71 -3.11
CA ASP A 363 0.08 -10.39 -2.83
C ASP A 363 0.26 -11.91 -2.98
N ALA A 364 -0.78 -12.69 -2.65
CA ALA A 364 -0.70 -14.16 -2.62
C ALA A 364 -0.39 -14.77 -4.01
N ASP A 365 -0.99 -14.25 -5.07
CA ASP A 365 -0.84 -14.75 -6.44
C ASP A 365 0.55 -14.42 -7.00
N HIS A 366 1.02 -13.20 -6.77
CA HIS A 366 2.34 -12.76 -7.18
C HIS A 366 3.46 -13.39 -6.35
N LEU A 367 3.22 -13.76 -5.07
CA LEU A 367 4.11 -14.64 -4.34
C LEU A 367 4.19 -16.04 -4.96
N LEU A 368 3.04 -16.64 -5.32
CA LEU A 368 3.01 -17.95 -5.97
C LEU A 368 3.79 -17.93 -7.30
N ARG A 369 3.61 -16.86 -8.09
CA ARG A 369 4.35 -16.58 -9.31
C ARG A 369 5.84 -16.36 -9.07
N ALA A 370 6.22 -15.61 -8.03
CA ALA A 370 7.61 -15.41 -7.63
C ALA A 370 8.30 -16.77 -7.36
N ILE A 371 7.65 -17.68 -6.64
CA ILE A 371 8.19 -19.03 -6.40
C ILE A 371 8.41 -19.81 -7.70
N ASP A 372 7.51 -19.73 -8.68
CA ASP A 372 7.70 -20.42 -9.96
C ASP A 372 8.82 -19.80 -10.82
N ILE A 373 8.96 -18.46 -10.80
CA ILE A 373 10.09 -17.78 -11.44
C ILE A 373 11.42 -18.17 -10.75
N LEU A 374 11.46 -18.26 -9.42
CA LEU A 374 12.66 -18.73 -8.69
C LEU A 374 12.96 -20.21 -8.93
N ARG A 375 11.99 -21.01 -9.38
CA ARG A 375 12.22 -22.35 -9.94
C ARG A 375 12.71 -22.28 -11.39
N GLY A 376 12.55 -21.16 -12.09
CA GLY A 376 12.93 -21.03 -13.50
C GLY A 376 11.82 -21.48 -14.46
N ASN A 377 10.57 -21.62 -13.98
CA ASN A 377 9.41 -21.73 -14.85
C ASN A 377 9.11 -20.34 -15.43
N LYS A 378 9.85 -19.92 -16.46
CA LYS A 378 9.78 -18.55 -17.05
C LYS A 378 8.48 -18.22 -17.82
N GLN A 379 7.46 -19.07 -17.77
CA GLN A 379 6.20 -18.95 -18.54
C GLN A 379 4.95 -18.75 -17.65
N ALA A 380 5.11 -18.41 -16.37
CA ALA A 380 4.02 -18.03 -15.47
C ALA A 380 3.93 -16.50 -15.31
#